data_AF-A0A7C6X139-F1
#
_entry.id   AF-A0A7C6X139-F1
#
_cell.length_a   1.000
_cell.length_b   1.000
_cell.length_c   1.000
_cell.angle_alpha   90.00
_cell.angle_beta   90.00
_cell.angle_gamma   90.00
#
_symmetry.space_group_name_H-M   'P 1'
#
loop_
_entity.id
_entity.type
_entity.pdbx_description
1 polymer ?
#
loop_
_entity_poly.entity_id
_entity_poly.type
_entity_poly.pdbx_seq_one_letter_code
_entity_poly.pdbx_strand_id
1 'polypeptide(L)'
;MNADEFLARAKLAVQDAQHFSEDGLRTRQNQGFRTVSFCGSAVFRIVEQKKGVKLELADKYFGSLEVSELDSYGQAKDGWTKINLTEEVAEAILGDLPSVYERCYSEQPVETFGCCSRYVQCSDERRCVNPDRDLARGCAYKAHLENGRIFYGMNRNVPLPT
;
A
#
# COMPACT_ATOMS: atom_id res chain seq x y z
N MET A 1 14.57 8.88 19.16
CA MET A 1 13.52 9.46 18.29
C MET A 1 12.18 9.47 19.03
N ASN A 2 11.39 10.53 18.83
CA ASN A 2 10.03 10.64 19.38
C ASN A 2 8.95 10.31 18.32
N ALA A 3 7.69 10.29 18.74
CA ALA A 3 6.58 9.88 17.89
C ALA A 3 6.28 10.86 16.75
N ASP A 4 6.46 12.18 16.96
CA ASP A 4 6.23 13.19 15.92
C ASP A 4 7.34 13.20 14.87
N GLU A 5 8.58 13.01 15.31
CA GLU A 5 9.75 12.83 14.45
C GLU A 5 9.59 11.61 13.53
N PHE A 6 9.20 10.46 14.09
CA PHE A 6 8.91 9.27 13.30
C PHE A 6 7.77 9.48 12.31
N LEU A 7 6.69 10.13 12.75
CA LEU A 7 5.55 10.41 11.87
C LEU A 7 5.92 11.35 10.72
N ALA A 8 6.76 12.37 10.97
CA ALA A 8 7.25 13.26 9.91
C ALA A 8 8.07 12.48 8.87
N ARG A 9 8.96 11.60 9.32
CA ARG A 9 9.74 10.72 8.44
C ARG A 9 8.86 9.74 7.68
N ALA A 10 7.85 9.15 8.32
CA ALA A 10 6.91 8.25 7.68
C ALA A 10 6.12 8.94 6.56
N LYS A 11 5.74 10.21 6.76
CA LYS A 11 5.09 11.02 5.71
C LYS A 11 6.03 11.26 4.54
N LEU A 12 7.28 11.63 4.79
CA LEU A 12 8.28 11.81 3.73
C LEU A 12 8.52 10.51 2.95
N ALA A 13 8.66 9.38 3.64
CA ALA A 13 8.92 8.10 3.00
C ALA A 13 7.83 7.72 1.98
N VAL A 14 6.55 7.97 2.28
CA VAL A 14 5.46 7.61 1.35
C VAL A 14 5.25 8.60 0.20
N GLN A 15 5.87 9.79 0.23
CA GLN A 15 5.67 10.79 -0.84
C GLN A 15 6.22 10.33 -2.19
N ASP A 16 7.21 9.45 -2.18
CA ASP A 16 7.79 8.86 -3.39
C ASP A 16 6.96 7.67 -3.93
N ALA A 17 5.89 7.28 -3.24
CA ALA A 17 5.00 6.23 -3.72
C ALA A 17 4.29 6.67 -5.02
N GLN A 18 4.19 5.75 -5.98
CA GLN A 18 3.64 6.00 -7.33
C GLN A 18 2.22 6.56 -7.30
N HIS A 19 1.40 6.16 -6.33
CA HIS A 19 0.00 6.56 -6.17
C HIS A 19 -0.23 7.44 -4.93
N PHE A 20 0.81 8.11 -4.45
CA PHE A 20 0.68 9.00 -3.30
C PHE A 20 -0.38 10.08 -3.52
N SER A 21 -1.20 10.29 -2.49
CA SER A 21 -2.10 11.42 -2.35
C SER A 21 -2.08 11.93 -0.92
N GLU A 22 -2.23 13.26 -0.76
CA GLU A 22 -2.27 13.93 0.55
C GLU A 22 -3.37 13.36 1.47
N ASP A 23 -4.52 13.00 0.91
CA ASP A 23 -5.63 12.39 1.65
C ASP A 23 -5.45 10.90 1.94
N GLY A 24 -4.48 10.27 1.29
CA GLY A 24 -4.20 8.85 1.39
C GLY A 24 -3.47 8.46 2.67
N LEU A 25 -2.71 9.36 3.30
CA LEU A 25 -2.14 9.14 4.63
C LEU A 25 -2.97 9.88 5.69
N ARG A 26 -3.53 9.13 6.65
CA ARG A 26 -4.34 9.71 7.72
C ARG A 26 -3.84 9.30 9.08
N THR A 27 -3.86 10.24 10.02
CA THR A 27 -3.59 9.97 11.43
C THR A 27 -4.84 10.20 12.27
N ARG A 28 -5.11 9.30 13.20
CA ARG A 28 -6.24 9.39 14.13
C ARG A 28 -5.76 9.20 15.56
N GLN A 29 -6.07 10.17 16.42
CA GLN A 29 -5.82 10.05 17.86
C GLN A 29 -6.85 9.11 18.49
N ASN A 30 -6.37 8.16 19.30
CA ASN A 30 -7.18 7.27 20.12
C ASN A 30 -6.79 7.41 21.59
N GLN A 31 -7.56 6.75 22.46
CA GLN A 31 -7.17 6.58 23.85
C GLN A 31 -5.91 5.70 23.92
N GLY A 32 -4.77 6.31 24.27
CA GLY A 32 -3.51 5.61 24.50
C GLY A 32 -2.62 5.39 23.27
N PHE A 33 -3.07 5.70 22.04
CA PHE A 33 -2.26 5.55 20.83
C PHE A 33 -2.74 6.43 19.66
N ARG A 34 -1.88 6.59 18.66
CA ARG A 34 -2.19 7.23 17.37
C ARG A 34 -2.22 6.17 16.28
N THR A 35 -3.32 6.04 15.54
CA THR A 35 -3.38 5.16 14.37
C THR A 35 -2.92 5.92 13.14
N VAL A 36 -2.03 5.31 12.36
CA VAL A 36 -1.65 5.76 11.02
C VAL A 36 -2.24 4.81 10.00
N SER A 37 -2.95 5.37 9.02
CA SER A 37 -3.66 4.62 7.99
C SER A 37 -3.22 5.09 6.61
N PHE A 38 -3.06 4.15 5.69
CA PHE A 38 -2.85 4.41 4.27
C PHE A 38 -4.08 3.95 3.50
N CYS A 39 -4.61 4.82 2.65
CA CYS A 39 -5.74 4.53 1.77
C CYS A 39 -6.96 3.95 2.54
N GLY A 40 -7.17 4.40 3.79
CA GLY A 40 -8.23 3.91 4.68
C GLY A 40 -7.91 2.63 5.46
N SER A 41 -6.81 1.95 5.16
CA SER A 41 -6.32 0.79 5.90
C SER A 41 -5.41 1.21 7.05
N ALA A 42 -5.68 0.73 8.27
CA ALA A 42 -4.75 0.95 9.39
C ALA A 42 -3.48 0.11 9.19
N VAL A 43 -2.31 0.78 9.25
CA VAL A 43 -1.01 0.19 8.88
C VAL A 43 -0.12 0.03 10.10
N PHE A 44 0.03 1.09 10.90
CA PHE A 44 0.71 1.02 12.19
C PHE A 44 0.06 1.95 13.22
N ARG A 45 0.35 1.70 14.49
CA ARG A 45 -0.05 2.54 15.62
C ARG A 45 1.18 2.99 16.38
N ILE A 46 1.19 4.26 16.79
CA ILE A 46 2.24 4.85 17.61
C ILE A 46 1.71 4.95 19.04
N VAL A 47 2.41 4.32 19.97
CA VAL A 47 2.09 4.26 21.39
C VAL A 47 3.19 4.98 22.17
N GLU A 48 2.86 6.14 22.72
CA GLU A 48 3.79 6.87 23.59
C GLU A 48 3.77 6.29 25.01
N GLN A 49 4.95 6.05 25.55
CA GLN A 49 5.11 5.49 26.89
C GLN A 49 6.07 6.35 27.72
N LYS A 50 6.09 6.12 29.04
CA LYS A 50 7.02 6.81 29.96
C LYS A 50 8.49 6.58 29.59
N LYS A 51 8.84 5.46 28.96
CA LYS A 51 10.21 5.06 28.62
C LYS A 51 10.48 4.98 27.11
N GLY A 52 9.77 5.77 26.31
CA GLY A 52 9.99 5.86 24.86
C GLY A 52 8.72 5.65 24.05
N VAL A 53 8.90 5.29 22.78
CA VAL A 53 7.82 5.09 21.82
C VAL A 53 7.79 3.64 21.39
N LYS A 54 6.59 3.11 21.22
CA LYS A 54 6.33 1.77 20.72
C LYS A 54 5.49 1.84 19.45
N LEU A 55 5.74 0.93 18.53
CA LEU A 55 4.92 0.71 17.36
C LEU A 55 4.12 -0.59 17.50
N GLU A 56 2.86 -0.56 17.04
CA GLU A 56 2.09 -1.76 16.72
C GLU A 56 1.93 -1.80 15.20
N LEU A 57 2.53 -2.78 14.54
CA LEU A 57 2.56 -2.95 13.09
C LEU A 57 1.50 -3.96 12.67
N ALA A 58 0.72 -3.68 11.63
CA ALA A 58 -0.26 -4.63 11.13
C ALA A 58 0.43 -5.81 10.43
N ASP A 59 0.23 -7.03 10.91
CA ASP A 59 0.93 -8.23 10.42
C ASP A 59 0.71 -8.47 8.93
N LYS A 60 -0.47 -8.09 8.41
CA LYS A 60 -0.79 -8.19 6.98
C LYS A 60 0.19 -7.44 6.07
N TYR A 61 0.83 -6.39 6.57
CA TYR A 61 1.76 -5.54 5.82
C TYR A 61 3.22 -5.78 6.19
N PHE A 62 3.49 -6.06 7.47
CA PHE A 62 4.85 -6.17 7.99
C PHE A 62 5.27 -7.59 8.37
N GLY A 63 4.41 -8.59 8.17
CA GLY A 63 4.66 -9.97 8.61
C GLY A 63 5.85 -10.66 7.93
N SER A 64 6.37 -10.10 6.83
CA SER A 64 7.59 -10.56 6.16
C SER A 64 8.83 -9.73 6.49
N LEU A 65 8.71 -8.62 7.23
CA LEU A 65 9.91 -7.94 7.68
C LEU A 65 10.61 -8.87 8.68
N GLU A 66 11.91 -9.08 8.46
CA GLU A 66 12.81 -9.73 9.43
C GLU A 66 13.11 -8.81 10.61
N VAL A 67 12.05 -8.20 11.16
CA VAL A 67 12.06 -7.46 12.41
C VAL A 67 12.17 -8.42 13.61
N SER A 68 12.11 -9.73 13.37
CA SER A 68 12.22 -10.79 14.38
C SER A 68 13.53 -10.79 15.15
N GLU A 69 14.61 -10.20 14.63
CA GLU A 69 15.89 -10.07 15.34
C GLU A 69 16.05 -8.74 16.09
N LEU A 70 15.15 -7.78 15.84
CA LEU A 70 15.18 -6.42 16.38
C LEU A 70 14.12 -6.30 17.48
N ASP A 71 14.46 -6.68 18.71
CA ASP A 71 13.71 -6.27 19.91
C ASP A 71 12.18 -6.50 19.84
N SER A 72 11.74 -7.61 19.23
CA SER A 72 10.32 -7.97 19.17
C SER A 72 9.90 -8.63 20.49
N TYR A 73 8.97 -8.00 21.23
CA TYR A 73 8.55 -8.45 22.57
C TYR A 73 7.28 -9.32 22.54
N GLY A 74 6.99 -9.95 21.38
CA GLY A 74 5.91 -10.92 21.21
C GLY A 74 4.82 -10.50 20.22
N GLN A 75 4.24 -11.50 19.55
CA GLN A 75 3.02 -11.36 18.75
C GLN A 75 1.88 -10.88 19.66
N ALA A 76 1.22 -9.77 19.33
CA ALA A 76 -0.03 -9.44 20.00
C ALA A 76 -1.13 -10.35 19.45
N LYS A 77 -2.07 -10.72 20.32
CA LYS A 77 -3.42 -11.13 19.88
C LYS A 77 -3.94 -10.11 18.86
N ASP A 78 -4.61 -10.58 17.81
CA ASP A 78 -5.39 -9.79 16.84
C ASP A 78 -4.63 -9.18 15.63
N GLY A 79 -3.51 -9.76 15.19
CA GLY A 79 -2.88 -9.42 13.90
C GLY A 79 -1.99 -8.16 13.92
N TRP A 80 -1.41 -7.85 15.08
CA TRP A 80 -0.48 -6.73 15.26
C TRP A 80 0.82 -7.19 15.93
N THR A 81 1.96 -6.82 15.36
CA THR A 81 3.27 -7.04 15.94
C THR A 81 3.74 -5.81 16.71
N LYS A 82 4.25 -6.04 17.91
CA LYS A 82 4.62 -4.98 18.87
C LYS A 82 6.13 -4.83 18.95
N ILE A 83 6.63 -3.62 18.70
CA ILE A 83 8.06 -3.33 18.70
C ILE A 83 8.41 -1.98 19.32
N ASN A 84 9.55 -1.91 20.01
CA ASN A 84 10.07 -0.63 20.50
C ASN A 84 10.64 0.18 19.34
N LEU A 85 10.36 1.48 19.32
CA LEU A 85 10.88 2.36 18.29
C LEU A 85 12.33 2.75 18.59
N THR A 86 13.26 2.03 17.99
CA THR A 86 14.68 2.39 17.90
C THR A 86 14.97 3.03 16.54
N GLU A 87 16.17 3.59 16.36
CA GLU A 87 16.59 4.16 15.08
C GLU A 87 16.63 3.10 13.96
N GLU A 88 17.19 1.92 14.27
CA GLU A 88 17.28 0.79 13.35
C GLU A 88 15.90 0.29 12.90
N VAL A 89 14.97 0.15 13.86
CA VAL A 89 13.57 -0.21 13.58
C VAL A 89 12.89 0.86 12.73
N ALA A 90 13.22 2.14 12.95
CA ALA A 90 12.71 3.23 12.14
C ALA A 90 13.11 3.07 10.68
N GLU A 91 14.40 2.89 10.40
CA GLU A 91 14.91 2.79 9.03
C GLU A 91 14.30 1.59 8.31
N ALA A 92 14.22 0.44 8.98
CA ALA A 92 13.61 -0.76 8.41
C ALA A 92 12.15 -0.52 8.01
N ILE A 93 11.34 0.06 8.92
CA ILE A 93 9.92 0.33 8.63
C ILE A 93 9.78 1.39 7.55
N LEU A 94 10.52 2.49 7.65
CA LEU A 94 10.47 3.62 6.71
C LEU A 94 10.84 3.19 5.29
N GLY A 95 11.82 2.30 5.14
CA GLY A 95 12.20 1.72 3.84
C GLY A 95 11.09 0.94 3.16
N ASP A 96 10.22 0.29 3.95
CA ASP A 96 9.12 -0.52 3.41
C ASP A 96 7.80 0.26 3.23
N LEU A 97 7.66 1.43 3.85
CA LEU A 97 6.42 2.22 3.77
C LEU A 97 5.94 2.53 2.35
N PRO A 98 6.80 2.84 1.35
CA PRO A 98 6.33 3.06 -0.03
C PRO A 98 5.59 1.84 -0.59
N SER A 99 6.18 0.65 -0.43
CA SER A 99 5.58 -0.61 -0.90
C SER A 99 4.29 -0.94 -0.14
N VAL A 100 4.26 -0.68 1.17
CA VAL A 100 3.05 -0.84 1.99
C VAL A 100 1.95 0.12 1.56
N TYR A 101 2.28 1.36 1.20
CA TYR A 101 1.34 2.35 0.68
C TYR A 101 0.73 1.87 -0.65
N GLU A 102 1.55 1.43 -1.60
CA GLU A 102 1.11 0.92 -2.90
C GLU A 102 0.17 -0.28 -2.77
N ARG A 103 0.48 -1.17 -1.82
CA ARG A 103 -0.39 -2.30 -1.48
C ARG A 103 -1.72 -1.83 -0.91
N CYS A 104 -1.71 -0.89 0.03
CA CYS A 104 -2.94 -0.33 0.60
C CYS A 104 -3.81 0.34 -0.47
N TYR A 105 -3.20 1.11 -1.37
CA TYR A 105 -3.88 1.74 -2.50
C TYR A 105 -4.54 0.68 -3.38
N SER A 106 -3.78 -0.33 -3.81
CA SER A 106 -4.25 -1.40 -4.69
C SER A 106 -5.41 -2.22 -4.09
N GLU A 107 -5.36 -2.48 -2.78
CA GLU A 107 -6.35 -3.27 -2.04
C GLU A 107 -7.68 -2.52 -1.76
N GLN A 108 -7.76 -1.20 -2.01
CA GLN A 108 -9.02 -0.49 -1.77
C GLN A 108 -10.15 -1.06 -2.66
N PRO A 109 -11.38 -1.17 -2.15
CA PRO A 109 -12.54 -1.50 -2.97
C PRO A 109 -12.69 -0.48 -4.11
N VAL A 110 -13.00 -0.96 -5.31
CA VAL A 110 -13.29 -0.13 -6.49
C VAL A 110 -14.51 -0.70 -7.19
N GLU A 111 -15.39 0.18 -7.65
CA GLU A 111 -16.51 -0.19 -8.50
C GLU A 111 -15.98 -0.71 -9.84
N THR A 112 -16.37 -1.92 -10.22
CA THR A 112 -15.91 -2.54 -11.47
C THR A 112 -16.84 -2.20 -12.63
N PHE A 113 -16.26 -1.98 -13.80
CA PHE A 113 -16.99 -1.72 -15.04
C PHE A 113 -16.28 -2.37 -16.24
N GLY A 114 -17.00 -2.53 -17.36
CA GLY A 114 -16.47 -3.25 -18.53
C GLY A 114 -15.22 -2.62 -19.13
N CYS A 115 -15.33 -1.41 -19.67
CA CYS A 115 -14.22 -0.69 -20.28
C CYS A 115 -14.46 0.82 -20.31
N CYS A 116 -13.38 1.61 -20.25
CA CYS A 116 -13.41 3.07 -20.36
C CYS A 116 -13.36 3.55 -21.82
N SER A 117 -13.77 2.71 -22.77
CA SER A 117 -13.79 2.98 -24.22
C SER A 117 -12.43 3.23 -24.89
N ARG A 118 -11.31 3.01 -24.18
CA ARG A 118 -9.93 3.11 -24.74
C ARG A 118 -9.37 1.76 -25.22
N TYR A 119 -10.20 0.73 -25.34
CA TYR A 119 -9.77 -0.65 -25.54
C TYR A 119 -8.88 -0.87 -26.77
N VAL A 120 -9.10 -0.18 -27.88
CA VAL A 120 -8.23 -0.30 -29.07
C VAL A 120 -6.82 0.19 -28.74
N GLN A 121 -6.68 1.43 -28.25
CA GLN A 121 -5.38 2.00 -27.88
C GLN A 121 -4.69 1.18 -26.78
N CYS A 122 -5.43 0.76 -25.75
CA CYS A 122 -4.86 -0.08 -24.70
C CYS A 122 -4.31 -1.41 -25.24
N SER A 123 -4.98 -1.98 -26.25
CA SER A 123 -4.53 -3.23 -26.89
C SER A 123 -3.28 -3.00 -27.73
N ASP A 124 -3.29 -1.95 -28.54
CA ASP A 124 -2.18 -1.56 -29.40
C ASP A 124 -0.91 -1.28 -28.56
N GLU A 125 -1.05 -0.65 -27.40
CA GLU A 125 0.06 -0.40 -26.47
C GLU A 125 0.34 -1.56 -25.48
N ARG A 126 -0.46 -2.63 -25.51
CA ARG A 126 -0.38 -3.78 -24.58
C ARG A 126 -0.42 -3.41 -23.09
N ARG A 127 -1.02 -2.27 -22.76
CA ARG A 127 -1.13 -1.73 -21.40
C ARG A 127 -2.34 -0.81 -21.27
N CYS A 128 -2.80 -0.57 -20.06
CA CYS A 128 -3.81 0.47 -19.84
C CYS A 128 -3.22 1.86 -20.10
N VAL A 129 -3.90 2.66 -20.92
CA VAL A 129 -3.49 4.04 -21.28
C VAL A 129 -4.40 5.10 -20.67
N ASN A 130 -5.34 4.70 -19.81
CA ASN A 130 -6.22 5.64 -19.13
C ASN A 130 -5.39 6.56 -18.23
N PRO A 131 -5.41 7.90 -18.44
CA PRO A 131 -4.67 8.83 -17.59
C PRO A 131 -5.22 8.88 -16.16
N ASP A 132 -6.51 8.59 -15.99
CA ASP A 132 -7.14 8.47 -14.68
C ASP A 132 -6.88 7.08 -14.11
N ARG A 133 -5.92 7.00 -13.20
CA ARG A 133 -5.48 5.73 -12.57
C ARG A 133 -6.55 5.15 -11.65
N ASP A 134 -7.29 5.99 -10.93
CA ASP A 134 -8.36 5.55 -10.03
C ASP A 134 -9.51 4.92 -10.83
N LEU A 135 -9.92 5.58 -11.91
CA LEU A 135 -10.90 5.00 -12.84
C LEU A 135 -10.35 3.73 -13.50
N ALA A 136 -9.06 3.71 -13.87
CA ALA A 136 -8.44 2.53 -14.48
C ALA A 136 -8.51 1.29 -13.58
N ARG A 137 -8.48 1.44 -12.25
CA ARG A 137 -8.56 0.32 -11.29
C ARG A 137 -9.86 -0.48 -11.41
N GLY A 138 -10.98 0.17 -11.75
CA GLY A 138 -12.27 -0.50 -11.95
C GLY A 138 -12.44 -1.15 -13.33
N CYS A 139 -11.50 -0.93 -14.26
CA CYS A 139 -11.65 -1.35 -15.66
C CYS A 139 -11.37 -2.86 -15.82
N ALA A 140 -12.41 -3.65 -16.09
CA ALA A 140 -12.28 -5.09 -16.34
C ALA A 140 -11.35 -5.38 -17.53
N TYR A 141 -11.38 -4.54 -18.58
CA TYR A 141 -10.46 -4.72 -19.71
C TYR A 141 -9.00 -4.49 -19.35
N LYS A 142 -8.67 -3.59 -18.40
CA LYS A 142 -7.30 -3.46 -17.88
C LYS A 142 -6.85 -4.77 -17.24
N ALA A 143 -7.69 -5.39 -16.42
CA ALA A 143 -7.36 -6.68 -15.80
C ALA A 143 -7.13 -7.77 -16.85
N HIS A 144 -7.91 -7.80 -17.93
CA HIS A 144 -7.65 -8.71 -19.05
C HIS A 144 -6.28 -8.45 -19.70
N LEU A 145 -5.95 -7.19 -20.00
CA LEU A 145 -4.65 -6.80 -20.56
C LEU A 145 -3.48 -7.21 -19.68
N GLU A 146 -3.57 -6.98 -18.37
CA GLU A 146 -2.53 -7.34 -17.38
C GLU A 146 -2.34 -8.87 -17.27
N ASN A 147 -3.38 -9.64 -17.58
CA ASN A 147 -3.32 -11.09 -17.69
C ASN A 147 -2.96 -11.58 -19.12
N GLY A 148 -2.48 -10.69 -19.99
CA GLY A 148 -2.07 -11.02 -21.36
C GLY A 148 -3.22 -11.33 -22.32
N ARG A 149 -4.46 -11.01 -21.95
CA ARG A 149 -5.68 -11.21 -22.76
C ARG A 149 -6.04 -9.92 -23.49
N ILE A 150 -5.69 -9.86 -24.76
CA ILE A 150 -5.85 -8.72 -25.67
C ILE A 150 -6.87 -9.09 -26.75
N PHE A 151 -8.03 -8.43 -26.76
CA PHE A 151 -9.14 -8.78 -27.66
C PHE A 151 -9.27 -7.88 -28.90
N TYR A 152 -8.67 -6.69 -28.87
CA TYR A 152 -8.85 -5.65 -29.89
C TYR A 152 -7.51 -5.18 -30.46
N GLY A 153 -7.55 -4.30 -31.47
CA GLY A 153 -6.35 -3.66 -32.02
C GLY A 153 -5.45 -4.59 -32.85
N MET A 154 -4.29 -4.06 -33.25
CA MET A 154 -3.29 -4.76 -34.05
C MET A 154 -2.59 -5.89 -33.27
N ASN A 155 -2.57 -5.78 -31.95
CA ASN A 155 -1.93 -6.72 -31.04
C ASN A 155 -2.90 -7.73 -30.40
N ARG A 156 -4.13 -7.87 -30.95
CA ARG A 156 -5.10 -8.87 -30.43
C ARG A 156 -4.51 -10.28 -30.47
N ASN A 157 -4.83 -11.08 -29.45
CA ASN A 157 -4.50 -12.50 -29.48
C ASN A 157 -5.29 -13.17 -30.62
N VAL A 158 -4.57 -13.86 -31.49
CA VAL A 158 -5.16 -14.79 -32.45
C VAL A 158 -5.22 -16.17 -31.79
N PRO A 159 -6.40 -16.80 -31.67
CA PRO A 159 -6.48 -18.20 -31.29
C PRO A 159 -5.66 -19.03 -32.28
N LEU A 160 -4.89 -20.00 -31.77
CA LEU A 160 -4.30 -21.01 -32.63
C LEU A 160 -5.43 -21.78 -33.32
N PRO A 161 -5.32 -22.08 -34.63
CA PRO A 161 -6.29 -22.95 -35.28
C PRO A 161 -6.27 -24.31 -34.57
N THR A 162 -7.45 -24.75 -34.13
CA THR A 162 -7.70 -26.09 -33.59
C THR A 162 -7.61 -27.15 -34.66
#